data_AF-A0A9D7ZHN7-F1
#
_entry.id   AF-A0A9D7ZHN7-F1
#
_cell.length_a   1.000
_cell.length_b   1.000
_cell.length_c   1.000
_cell.angle_alpha   90.00
_cell.angle_beta   90.00
_cell.angle_gamma   90.00
#
_symmetry.space_group_name_H-M   'P 1'
#
loop_
_entity.id
_entity.type
_entity.pdbx_description
1 polymer ?
#
loop_
_entity_poly.entity_id
_entity_poly.type
_entity_poly.pdbx_seq_one_letter_code
_entity_poly.pdbx_strand_id
1 'polypeptide(L)'
;MYIRVVSITAQSKLQFDMTVTYFENVWSPKVISLGAISAEFVQSSENSGMYIIHYPDKKTAVSVFDKIKPEVDEVRTQSRINITEGERLFRVDS
;
A
#
# COMPACT_ATOMS: atom_id res chain seq x y z
N MET A 1 2.23 -16.70 -1.56
CA MET A 1 1.90 -15.62 -0.59
C MET A 1 2.87 -14.49 -0.85
N TYR A 2 2.38 -13.35 -1.27
CA TYR A 2 3.20 -12.24 -1.77
C TYR A 2 2.84 -10.96 -1.01
N ILE A 3 3.83 -10.14 -0.67
CA ILE A 3 3.61 -8.89 0.06
C ILE A 3 4.15 -7.73 -0.76
N ARG A 4 3.42 -6.62 -0.77
CA ARG A 4 3.90 -5.31 -1.25
C ARG A 4 3.89 -4.32 -0.09
N VAL A 5 5.01 -3.67 0.12
CA VAL A 5 5.20 -2.59 1.10
C VAL A 5 5.44 -1.30 0.34
N VAL A 6 4.63 -0.29 0.65
CA VAL A 6 4.70 1.04 0.04
C VAL A 6 5.07 2.03 1.15
N SER A 7 6.30 2.52 1.13
CA SER A 7 6.72 3.61 2.01
C SER A 7 6.25 4.94 1.41
N ILE A 8 5.50 5.71 2.20
CA ILE A 8 4.89 6.98 1.80
C ILE A 8 5.41 8.08 2.73
N THR A 9 5.89 9.17 2.16
CA THR A 9 6.21 10.40 2.89
C THR A 9 5.50 11.57 2.24
N ALA A 10 4.57 12.17 2.97
CA ALA A 10 3.82 13.35 2.55
C ALA A 10 4.57 14.65 2.90
N GLN A 11 4.16 15.79 2.34
CA GLN A 11 4.86 17.06 2.56
C GLN A 11 4.54 17.68 3.93
N SER A 12 3.44 17.27 4.56
CA SER A 12 3.04 17.73 5.89
C SER A 12 2.22 16.67 6.64
N LYS A 13 2.07 16.85 7.95
CA LYS A 13 1.21 15.99 8.79
C LYS A 13 -0.25 15.96 8.29
N LEU A 14 -0.82 17.12 7.96
CA LEU A 14 -2.22 17.19 7.50
C LEU A 14 -2.42 16.44 6.18
N GLN A 15 -1.46 16.53 5.25
CA GLN A 15 -1.50 15.75 4.01
C GLN A 15 -1.37 14.25 4.29
N PHE A 16 -0.54 13.86 5.25
CA PHE A 16 -0.41 12.47 5.67
C PHE A 16 -1.72 11.94 6.29
N ASP A 17 -2.33 12.68 7.21
CA ASP A 17 -3.58 12.30 7.85
C ASP A 17 -4.73 12.13 6.81
N MET A 18 -4.80 13.02 5.81
CA MET A 18 -5.73 12.87 4.68
C MET A 18 -5.40 11.65 3.82
N THR A 19 -4.11 11.39 3.58
CA THR A 19 -3.66 10.21 2.82
C THR A 19 -4.06 8.93 3.52
N VAL A 20 -3.83 8.81 4.84
CA VAL A 20 -4.25 7.64 5.63
C VAL A 20 -5.76 7.44 5.53
N THR A 21 -6.54 8.51 5.68
CA THR A 21 -8.01 8.47 5.57
C THR A 21 -8.45 7.96 4.20
N TYR A 22 -7.84 8.45 3.12
CA TYR A 22 -8.13 8.01 1.75
C TYR A 22 -7.73 6.55 1.52
N PHE A 23 -6.59 6.12 2.06
CA PHE A 23 -6.12 4.75 1.95
C PHE A 23 -7.04 3.78 2.69
N GLU A 24 -7.54 4.14 3.86
CA GLU A 24 -8.47 3.32 4.63
C GLU A 24 -9.84 3.20 3.95
N ASN A 25 -10.42 4.32 3.50
CA ASN A 25 -11.81 4.35 3.06
C ASN A 25 -12.02 4.08 1.58
N VAL A 26 -11.00 4.29 0.74
CA VAL A 26 -11.12 4.17 -0.72
C VAL A 26 -10.12 3.16 -1.28
N TRP A 27 -8.83 3.33 -0.99
CA TRP A 27 -7.79 2.53 -1.63
C TRP A 27 -7.79 1.07 -1.16
N SER A 28 -7.87 0.83 0.15
CA SER A 28 -7.84 -0.51 0.73
C SER A 28 -9.03 -1.35 0.27
N PRO A 29 -10.29 -0.86 0.33
CA PRO A 29 -11.44 -1.58 -0.23
C PRO A 29 -11.26 -1.88 -1.72
N LYS A 30 -10.69 -0.95 -2.49
CA LYS A 30 -10.44 -1.15 -3.92
C LYS A 30 -9.46 -2.28 -4.17
N VAL A 31 -8.27 -2.27 -3.57
CA VAL A 31 -7.28 -3.34 -3.80
C VAL A 31 -7.75 -4.70 -3.28
N ILE A 32 -8.52 -4.73 -2.19
CA ILE A 32 -9.14 -5.95 -1.66
C ILE A 32 -10.17 -6.50 -2.67
N SER A 33 -11.04 -5.65 -3.20
CA SER A 33 -12.02 -6.06 -4.24
C SER A 33 -11.37 -6.58 -5.52
N LEU A 34 -10.12 -6.18 -5.79
CA LEU A 34 -9.35 -6.60 -6.95
C LEU A 34 -8.51 -7.86 -6.72
N GLY A 35 -8.42 -8.35 -5.48
CA GLY A 35 -7.76 -9.63 -5.14
C GLY A 35 -6.72 -9.58 -4.03
N ALA A 36 -6.48 -8.44 -3.38
CA ALA A 36 -5.69 -8.40 -2.16
C ALA A 36 -6.42 -9.14 -1.02
N ILE A 37 -5.66 -9.80 -0.14
CA ILE A 37 -6.18 -10.50 1.04
C ILE A 37 -6.50 -9.48 2.14
N SER A 38 -5.58 -8.56 2.36
CA SER A 38 -5.67 -7.53 3.39
C SER A 38 -4.74 -6.37 3.06
N ALA A 39 -5.00 -5.25 3.71
CA ALA A 39 -4.11 -4.11 3.70
C ALA A 39 -4.06 -3.48 5.10
N GLU A 40 -2.90 -2.94 5.45
CA GLU A 40 -2.66 -2.27 6.72
C GLU A 40 -1.78 -1.04 6.49
N PHE A 41 -1.96 -0.03 7.34
CA PHE A 41 -1.17 1.20 7.29
C PHE A 41 -0.50 1.41 8.64
N VAL A 42 0.84 1.46 8.64
CA VAL A 42 1.65 1.65 9.83
C VAL A 42 2.31 3.02 9.77
N GLN A 43 2.09 3.86 10.77
CA GLN A 43 2.75 5.16 10.86
C GLN A 43 4.20 5.00 11.31
N SER A 44 5.14 5.66 10.62
CA SER A 44 6.58 5.69 10.97
C SER A 44 7.05 7.04 11.51
N SER A 45 6.42 8.14 11.10
CA SER A 45 6.63 9.49 11.66
C SER A 45 5.36 10.33 11.53
N GLU A 46 5.41 11.61 11.91
CA GLU A 46 4.26 12.52 11.80
C GLU A 46 3.70 12.69 10.38
N ASN A 47 4.52 12.49 9.34
CA ASN A 47 4.17 12.66 7.94
C ASN A 47 4.56 11.47 7.06
N SER A 48 4.87 10.32 7.66
CA SER A 48 5.28 9.13 6.91
C SER A 48 4.77 7.83 7.51
N GLY A 49 4.65 6.82 6.65
CA GLY A 49 4.28 5.47 7.07
C GLY A 49 4.48 4.44 5.96
N MET A 50 4.09 3.23 6.27
CA MET A 50 4.14 2.08 5.39
C MET A 50 2.72 1.54 5.16
N TYR A 51 2.31 1.48 3.90
CA TYR A 51 1.13 0.78 3.49
C TYR A 51 1.51 -0.62 3.00
N ILE A 52 1.04 -1.65 3.70
CA ILE A 52 1.42 -3.04 3.49
C ILE A 52 0.20 -3.77 2.94
N ILE A 53 0.36 -4.45 1.81
CA ILE A 53 -0.69 -5.23 1.17
C ILE A 53 -0.27 -6.68 1.06
N HIS A 54 -1.15 -7.58 1.51
CA HIS A 54 -0.97 -9.02 1.38
C HIS A 54 -1.75 -9.53 0.17
N TYR A 55 -1.08 -10.33 -0.66
CA TYR A 55 -1.65 -10.98 -1.84
C TYR A 55 -1.48 -12.50 -1.76
N PRO A 56 -2.38 -13.27 -2.39
CA PRO A 56 -2.23 -14.72 -2.44
C PRO A 56 -0.95 -15.14 -3.19
N ASP A 57 -0.59 -14.42 -4.26
CA ASP A 57 0.54 -14.71 -5.13
C ASP A 57 1.01 -13.46 -5.90
N LYS A 58 2.20 -13.56 -6.52
CA LYS A 58 2.79 -12.50 -7.35
C LYS A 58 1.90 -12.12 -8.54
N LYS A 59 1.23 -13.09 -9.17
CA LYS A 59 0.39 -12.86 -10.35
C LYS A 59 -0.77 -11.92 -10.02
N THR A 60 -1.38 -12.11 -8.85
CA THR A 60 -2.45 -11.27 -8.33
C THR A 60 -1.90 -9.88 -8.00
N ALA A 61 -0.75 -9.79 -7.32
CA ALA A 61 -0.12 -8.51 -6.99
C ALA A 61 0.21 -7.65 -8.23
N VAL A 62 0.67 -8.29 -9.33
CA VAL A 62 0.90 -7.65 -10.63
C VAL A 62 -0.42 -7.21 -11.25
N SER A 63 -1.41 -8.11 -11.32
CA SER A 63 -2.72 -7.79 -11.93
C SER A 63 -3.46 -6.65 -11.23
N VAL A 64 -3.40 -6.60 -9.89
CA VAL A 64 -3.97 -5.48 -9.13
C VAL A 64 -3.22 -4.19 -9.44
N PHE A 65 -1.89 -4.22 -9.47
CA PHE A 65 -1.07 -3.04 -9.75
C PHE A 65 -1.34 -2.44 -11.12
N ASP A 66 -1.44 -3.28 -12.16
CA ASP A 66 -1.70 -2.83 -13.53
C ASP A 66 -3.03 -2.07 -13.64
N LYS A 67 -4.04 -2.48 -12.86
CA LYS A 67 -5.37 -1.85 -12.84
C LYS A 67 -5.42 -0.52 -12.08
N ILE A 68 -4.49 -0.30 -11.16
CA ILE A 68 -4.43 0.91 -10.31
C ILE A 68 -3.23 1.80 -10.62
N LYS A 69 -2.47 1.45 -11.67
CA LYS A 69 -1.24 2.14 -12.05
C LYS A 69 -1.45 3.64 -12.31
N PRO A 70 -2.53 4.08 -13.01
CA PRO A 70 -2.78 5.50 -13.20
C PRO A 70 -2.92 6.27 -11.88
N GLU A 71 -3.67 5.72 -10.92
CA GLU A 71 -3.87 6.33 -9.61
C GLU A 71 -2.57 6.33 -8.79
N VAL A 72 -1.76 5.27 -8.88
CA VAL A 72 -0.44 5.23 -8.22
C VAL A 72 0.46 6.34 -8.76
N ASP A 73 0.47 6.56 -10.07
CA ASP A 73 1.28 7.60 -10.70
C ASP A 73 0.80 9.00 -10.27
N GLU A 74 -0.49 9.21 -10.00
CA GLU A 74 -1.02 10.44 -9.41
C GLU A 74 -0.51 10.65 -7.97
N VAL A 75 -0.60 9.64 -7.10
CA VAL A 75 -0.13 9.75 -5.69
C VAL A 75 1.38 10.06 -5.64
N ARG A 76 2.16 9.55 -6.59
CA ARG A 76 3.61 9.85 -6.72
C ARG A 76 3.92 11.32 -6.99
N THR A 77 2.98 12.08 -7.55
CA THR A 77 3.19 13.52 -7.78
C THR A 77 3.11 14.33 -6.50
N GLN A 78 2.36 13.86 -5.50
CA GLN A 78 2.10 14.58 -4.26
C GLN A 78 3.00 14.12 -3.11
N SER A 79 3.44 12.86 -3.14
CA SER A 79 4.21 12.21 -2.06
C SER A 79 5.42 11.47 -2.59
N ARG A 80 6.47 11.36 -1.77
CA ARG A 80 7.59 10.47 -2.05
C ARG A 80 7.16 9.03 -1.77
N ILE A 81 7.15 8.20 -2.82
CA ILE A 81 6.74 6.79 -2.73
C ILE A 81 7.89 5.86 -3.11
N ASN A 82 8.20 4.92 -2.22
CA ASN A 82 9.03 3.77 -2.52
C ASN A 82 8.21 2.48 -2.41
N ILE A 83 8.33 1.59 -3.39
CA ILE A 83 7.60 0.31 -3.40
C ILE A 83 8.63 -0.82 -3.33
N THR A 84 8.43 -1.74 -2.40
CA THR A 84 9.22 -2.97 -2.25
C THR A 84 8.28 -4.14 -2.12
N GLU A 85 8.56 -5.25 -2.80
CA GLU A 85 7.65 -6.39 -2.84
C GLU A 85 8.41 -7.71 -2.96
N GLY A 86 7.78 -8.81 -2.53
CA GLY A 86 8.40 -10.13 -2.57
C GLY A 86 7.53 -11.26 -2.02
N GLU A 87 8.03 -12.48 -2.21
CA GLU A 87 7.42 -13.70 -1.68
C GLU A 87 7.64 -13.83 -0.17
N ARG A 88 6.64 -14.33 0.54
CA ARG A 88 6.76 -14.65 1.97
C ARG A 88 7.59 -15.92 2.15
N LEU A 89 8.79 -15.79 2.72
CA LEU A 89 9.69 -16.93 2.94
C LEU A 89 9.30 -17.77 4.17
N PHE A 90 8.89 -17.13 5.25
CA PHE A 90 8.39 -17.79 6.45
C PHE A 90 7.36 -16.91 7.16
N ARG A 91 6.55 -17.52 8.04
CA ARG A 91 5.70 -16.85 9.02
C ARG A 91 5.76 -17.69 10.29
N VAL A 92 6.07 -17.04 11.40
CA VAL A 92 6.07 -17.65 12.73
C VAL A 92 5.00 -16.94 13.53
N ASP A 93 4.04 -17.69 14.05
CA ASP A 93 2.92 -17.20 14.85
C ASP A 93 3.05 -17.78 16.28
N SER A 94 2.58 -17.05 17.29
CA SER A 94 2.66 -17.40 18.72
C SER A 94 1.61 -18.42 19.17
#